data_AF-A0AAT9HZM3-F1
#
_entry.id   AF-A0AAT9HZM3-F1
#
_cell.length_a   1.000
_cell.length_b   1.000
_cell.length_c   1.000
_cell.angle_alpha   90.00
_cell.angle_beta   90.00
_cell.angle_gamma   90.00
#
_symmetry.space_group_name_H-M   'P 1'
#
loop_
_entity.id
_entity.type
_entity.pdbx_description
1 polymer ?
#
loop_
_entity_poly.entity_id
_entity_poly.type
_entity_poly.pdbx_seq_one_letter_code
_entity_poly.pdbx_strand_id
1 'polypeptide(L)'
;MQALDIFFSGPTLKDTDFYDARIPLRIEVTFEEIKDEDLARLAEEHRGRIEKVAEGGRLTLSRAYAAPGKGVLKQVDDVPSDRRYWPSSVQELVAGKRGEELRQGAIYAFPELREKLSPKPTQKEVREAIAELSANLSPAERTKGDVDLVTGMDKSIQALLPEVIYIPAVKELSDDLKTSESSSFGKLLGILFEQIKPQLSDIDTLFGQLRSYLNAEVMPDGSLADKRLDEVRQIESLVQGNLQAAFPDASVSIEIPPPDLKSILSSATITVDDGVRGAFKSKGMASAGL
;
A
#
# COMPACT_ATOMS: atom_id res chain seq x y z
N MET A 1 8.54 -7.40 15.69
CA MET A 1 7.94 -6.27 14.93
C MET A 1 8.47 -6.13 13.50
N GLN A 2 9.77 -6.30 13.25
CA GLN A 2 10.33 -6.21 11.88
C GLN A 2 9.71 -7.20 10.87
N ALA A 3 9.30 -8.39 11.30
CA ALA A 3 8.64 -9.38 10.42
C ALA A 3 7.30 -8.87 9.85
N LEU A 4 6.50 -8.14 10.65
CA LEU A 4 5.23 -7.59 10.16
C LEU A 4 5.50 -6.48 9.14
N ASP A 5 6.43 -5.58 9.43
CA ASP A 5 6.83 -4.53 8.48
C ASP A 5 7.31 -5.13 7.14
N ILE A 6 8.16 -6.17 7.19
CA ILE A 6 8.60 -6.90 5.99
C ILE A 6 7.42 -7.52 5.25
N PHE A 7 6.45 -8.09 5.98
CA PHE A 7 5.26 -8.68 5.38
C PHE A 7 4.39 -7.63 4.65
N PHE A 8 4.12 -6.48 5.28
CA PHE A 8 3.24 -5.45 4.72
C PHE A 8 3.92 -4.62 3.63
N SER A 9 5.16 -4.17 3.85
CA SER A 9 5.89 -3.32 2.89
C SER A 9 6.53 -4.11 1.75
N GLY A 10 6.79 -5.41 1.94
CA GLY A 10 7.40 -6.27 0.93
C GLY A 10 8.75 -5.76 0.41
N PRO A 11 9.70 -5.36 1.28
CA PRO A 11 10.94 -4.74 0.85
C PRO A 11 11.82 -5.77 0.13
N THR A 12 12.74 -5.28 -0.68
CA THR A 12 13.83 -6.10 -1.21
C THR A 12 14.83 -6.37 -0.09
N LEU A 13 15.01 -7.64 0.27
CA LEU A 13 15.94 -8.04 1.32
C LEU A 13 17.34 -8.29 0.74
N LYS A 14 18.36 -7.90 1.49
CA LYS A 14 19.78 -8.13 1.19
C LYS A 14 20.28 -9.35 1.96
N ASP A 15 21.47 -9.82 1.61
CA ASP A 15 22.12 -10.97 2.27
C ASP A 15 22.24 -10.77 3.80
N THR A 16 22.54 -9.55 4.24
CA THR A 16 22.65 -9.16 5.66
C THR A 16 21.33 -9.23 6.43
N ASP A 17 20.20 -9.32 5.74
CA ASP A 17 18.87 -9.46 6.37
C ASP A 17 18.54 -10.93 6.68
N PHE A 18 19.38 -11.87 6.23
CA PHE A 18 19.23 -13.30 6.50
C PHE A 18 20.29 -13.75 7.51
N TYR A 19 19.88 -14.63 8.43
CA TYR A 19 20.84 -15.36 9.26
C TYR A 19 21.65 -16.37 8.42
N ASP A 20 20.98 -17.02 7.46
CA ASP A 20 21.60 -17.87 6.44
C ASP A 20 20.84 -17.68 5.12
N ALA A 21 21.50 -17.09 4.12
CA ALA A 21 20.92 -16.78 2.82
C ALA A 21 20.52 -18.02 1.98
N ARG A 22 20.92 -19.23 2.41
CA ARG A 22 20.52 -20.50 1.78
C ARG A 22 19.18 -21.01 2.28
N ILE A 23 18.69 -20.47 3.40
CA ILE A 23 17.43 -20.86 4.01
C ILE A 23 16.37 -19.84 3.58
N PRO A 24 15.28 -20.27 2.93
CA PRO A 24 14.22 -19.35 2.53
C PRO A 24 13.55 -18.73 3.76
N LEU A 25 13.23 -17.44 3.68
CA LEU A 25 12.48 -16.74 4.70
C LEU A 25 10.99 -16.79 4.36
N ARG A 26 10.17 -17.21 5.32
CA ARG A 26 8.70 -17.23 5.19
C ARG A 26 8.08 -16.53 6.39
N ILE A 27 7.23 -15.54 6.11
CA ILE A 27 6.47 -14.83 7.12
C ILE A 27 5.00 -15.09 6.84
N GLU A 28 4.32 -15.74 7.78
CA GLU A 28 2.88 -16.01 7.69
C GLU A 28 2.13 -15.04 8.61
N VAL A 29 1.04 -14.48 8.09
CA VAL A 29 0.13 -13.60 8.83
C VAL A 29 -1.28 -14.11 8.63
N THR A 30 -1.99 -14.28 9.74
CA THR A 30 -3.43 -14.54 9.74
C THR A 30 -4.15 -13.26 10.11
N PHE A 31 -5.12 -12.89 9.28
CA PHE A 31 -6.15 -11.90 9.59
C PHE A 31 -7.39 -12.65 10.05
N GLU A 32 -7.92 -12.27 11.20
CA GLU A 32 -9.13 -12.83 11.80
C GLU A 32 -10.18 -11.74 11.93
N GLU A 33 -11.44 -12.15 12.06
CA GLU A 33 -12.59 -11.23 12.19
C GLU A 33 -12.79 -10.26 11.03
N ILE A 34 -12.51 -10.67 9.79
CA ILE A 34 -12.83 -9.89 8.59
C ILE A 34 -14.35 -9.81 8.44
N LYS A 35 -14.91 -8.60 8.52
CA LYS A 35 -16.36 -8.34 8.45
C LYS A 35 -16.76 -7.76 7.09
N ASP A 36 -18.07 -7.73 6.84
CA ASP A 36 -18.65 -7.11 5.63
C ASP A 36 -18.24 -5.64 5.48
N GLU A 37 -18.04 -4.93 6.60
CA GLU A 37 -17.54 -3.54 6.63
C GLU A 37 -16.11 -3.44 6.08
N ASP A 38 -15.24 -4.40 6.38
CA ASP A 38 -13.87 -4.45 5.84
C ASP A 38 -13.88 -4.77 4.36
N LEU A 39 -14.76 -5.69 3.94
CA LEU A 39 -14.96 -6.03 2.53
C LEU A 39 -15.57 -4.86 1.74
N ALA A 40 -16.41 -4.03 2.37
CA ALA A 40 -17.01 -2.86 1.74
C ALA A 40 -15.97 -1.81 1.30
N ARG A 41 -14.78 -1.81 1.92
CA ARG A 41 -13.64 -0.96 1.53
C ARG A 41 -13.04 -1.35 0.17
N LEU A 42 -13.29 -2.58 -0.28
CA LEU A 42 -12.86 -3.05 -1.58
C LEU A 42 -13.85 -2.63 -2.67
N ALA A 43 -13.33 -2.36 -3.87
CA ALA A 43 -14.16 -2.21 -5.06
C ALA A 43 -15.01 -3.47 -5.28
N GLU A 44 -16.23 -3.30 -5.78
CA GLU A 44 -17.23 -4.38 -5.92
C GLU A 44 -16.68 -5.58 -6.72
N GLU A 45 -15.89 -5.30 -7.76
CA GLU A 45 -15.21 -6.32 -8.57
C GLU A 45 -14.19 -7.17 -7.81
N HIS A 46 -13.71 -6.72 -6.65
CA HIS A 46 -12.70 -7.37 -5.83
C HIS A 46 -13.28 -8.15 -4.64
N ARG A 47 -14.48 -7.78 -4.17
CA ARG A 47 -15.13 -8.39 -2.98
C ARG A 47 -15.33 -9.89 -3.11
N GLY A 48 -15.95 -10.32 -4.21
CA GLY A 48 -16.23 -11.75 -4.44
C GLY A 48 -14.99 -12.64 -4.62
N ARG A 49 -13.79 -12.07 -4.80
CA ARG A 49 -12.53 -12.83 -4.78
C ARG A 49 -12.01 -13.00 -3.35
N ILE A 50 -12.04 -11.94 -2.55
CA ILE A 50 -11.60 -11.98 -1.15
C ILE A 50 -12.55 -12.83 -0.31
N GLU A 51 -13.87 -12.73 -0.51
CA GLU A 51 -14.87 -13.56 0.19
C GLU A 51 -14.62 -15.07 0.03
N LYS A 52 -14.17 -15.51 -1.16
CA LYS A 52 -13.87 -16.93 -1.40
C LYS A 52 -12.65 -17.43 -0.65
N VAL A 53 -11.75 -16.53 -0.26
CA VAL A 53 -10.47 -16.86 0.37
C VAL A 53 -10.48 -16.55 1.86
N ALA A 54 -11.28 -15.56 2.29
CA ALA A 54 -11.50 -15.19 3.68
C ALA A 54 -12.57 -16.09 4.32
N GLU A 55 -12.40 -17.41 4.23
CA GLU A 55 -13.37 -18.38 4.72
C GLU A 55 -13.58 -18.21 6.24
N GLY A 56 -14.83 -18.04 6.66
CA GLY A 56 -15.18 -17.81 8.07
C GLY A 56 -14.65 -16.49 8.66
N GLY A 57 -14.38 -15.49 7.81
CA GLY A 57 -13.81 -14.21 8.24
C GLY A 57 -12.31 -14.29 8.54
N ARG A 58 -11.63 -15.34 8.06
CA ARG A 58 -10.20 -15.56 8.30
C ARG A 58 -9.44 -15.65 6.98
N LEU A 59 -8.42 -14.82 6.81
CA LEU A 59 -7.54 -14.80 5.65
C LEU A 59 -6.12 -15.09 6.11
N THR A 60 -5.49 -16.13 5.57
CA THR A 60 -4.08 -16.43 5.86
C THR A 60 -3.23 -16.16 4.64
N LEU A 61 -2.22 -15.32 4.80
CA LEU A 61 -1.29 -14.93 3.74
C LEU A 61 0.14 -15.21 4.19
N SER A 62 1.01 -15.49 3.23
CA SER A 62 2.44 -15.62 3.48
C SER A 62 3.23 -14.75 2.53
N ARG A 63 4.32 -14.17 3.04
CA ARG A 63 5.35 -13.55 2.22
C ARG A 63 6.58 -14.42 2.27
N ALA A 64 7.00 -14.91 1.10
CA ALA A 64 8.12 -15.82 0.97
C ALA A 64 9.26 -15.19 0.17
N TYR A 65 10.49 -15.40 0.64
CA TYR A 65 11.75 -15.03 -0.01
C TYR A 65 12.56 -16.31 -0.20
N ALA A 66 12.72 -16.73 -1.46
CA ALA A 66 13.50 -17.94 -1.78
C ALA A 66 15.02 -17.72 -1.57
N ALA A 67 15.47 -16.48 -1.73
CA ALA A 67 16.84 -16.01 -1.58
C ALA A 67 16.79 -14.48 -1.33
N PRO A 68 17.93 -13.81 -1.03
CA PRO A 68 17.99 -12.35 -1.02
C PRO A 68 17.42 -11.76 -2.32
N GLY A 69 16.52 -10.78 -2.17
CA GLY A 69 15.78 -10.21 -3.29
C GLY A 69 14.34 -9.85 -2.93
N LYS A 70 13.46 -9.92 -3.94
CA LYS A 70 12.06 -9.52 -3.82
C LYS A 70 11.22 -10.67 -3.23
N GLY A 71 10.44 -10.35 -2.21
CA GLY A 71 9.48 -11.29 -1.61
C GLY A 71 8.23 -11.42 -2.46
N VAL A 72 7.65 -12.61 -2.47
CA VAL A 72 6.38 -12.91 -3.15
C VAL A 72 5.30 -13.08 -2.10
N LEU A 73 4.19 -12.36 -2.28
CA LEU A 73 2.99 -12.53 -1.45
C LEU A 73 2.18 -13.71 -2.02
N LYS A 74 1.74 -14.59 -1.13
CA LYS A 74 1.04 -15.84 -1.42
C LYS A 74 -0.15 -16.00 -0.49
N GLN A 75 -1.12 -16.79 -0.92
CA GLN A 75 -2.23 -17.24 -0.08
C GLN A 75 -1.84 -18.54 0.59
N VAL A 76 -2.19 -18.70 1.86
CA VAL A 76 -2.05 -19.98 2.57
C VAL A 76 -3.41 -20.66 2.54
N ASP A 77 -3.47 -21.82 1.89
CA ASP A 77 -4.71 -22.56 1.68
C ASP A 77 -4.55 -24.03 2.10
N ASP A 78 -5.68 -24.72 2.30
CA ASP A 78 -5.68 -26.17 2.45
C ASP A 78 -5.43 -26.83 1.10
N VAL A 79 -4.21 -27.32 0.91
CA VAL A 79 -3.76 -27.96 -0.32
C VAL A 79 -3.42 -29.43 -0.07
N PRO A 80 -3.35 -30.26 -1.13
CA PRO A 80 -2.83 -31.61 -1.01
C PRO A 80 -1.41 -31.62 -0.43
N SER A 81 -1.16 -32.50 0.53
CA SER A 81 0.17 -32.72 1.12
C SER A 81 1.13 -33.32 0.11
N ASP A 82 0.62 -34.13 -0.82
CA ASP A 82 1.39 -34.66 -1.92
C ASP A 82 1.58 -33.58 -3.01
N ARG A 83 2.84 -33.21 -3.22
CA ARG A 83 3.24 -32.20 -4.22
C ARG A 83 2.85 -32.54 -5.64
N ARG A 84 2.61 -33.81 -5.98
CA ARG A 84 2.18 -34.20 -7.34
C ARG A 84 0.89 -33.50 -7.79
N TYR A 85 0.00 -33.16 -6.85
CA TYR A 85 -1.25 -32.45 -7.15
C TYR A 85 -1.09 -30.94 -7.35
N TRP A 86 0.10 -30.38 -7.11
CA TRP A 86 0.30 -28.93 -7.17
C TRP A 86 0.33 -28.43 -8.62
N PRO A 87 -0.16 -27.20 -8.89
CA PRO A 87 -0.24 -26.66 -10.25
C PRO A 87 1.07 -26.72 -11.05
N SER A 88 2.21 -26.47 -10.41
CA SER A 88 3.53 -26.56 -11.03
C SER A 88 3.87 -27.99 -11.47
N SER A 89 3.67 -28.98 -10.59
CA SER A 89 3.91 -30.39 -10.89
C SER A 89 2.95 -30.93 -11.95
N VAL A 90 1.68 -30.54 -11.91
CA VAL A 90 0.71 -30.89 -12.95
C VAL A 90 1.11 -30.26 -14.30
N GLN A 91 1.57 -29.01 -14.30
CA GLN A 91 2.06 -28.35 -15.51
C GLN A 91 3.29 -29.05 -16.10
N GLU A 92 4.28 -29.41 -15.27
CA GLU A 92 5.46 -30.17 -15.70
C GLU A 92 5.09 -31.56 -16.23
N LEU A 93 4.11 -32.22 -15.62
CA LEU A 93 3.62 -33.54 -16.04
C LEU A 93 3.06 -33.51 -17.46
N VAL A 94 2.27 -32.49 -17.80
CA VAL A 94 1.54 -32.40 -19.07
C VAL A 94 2.26 -31.58 -20.16
N ALA A 95 3.20 -30.72 -19.80
CA ALA A 95 3.90 -29.84 -20.74
C ALA A 95 4.63 -30.64 -21.82
N GLY A 96 4.46 -30.22 -23.08
CA GLY A 96 5.11 -30.85 -24.24
C GLY A 96 4.55 -32.22 -24.67
N LYS A 97 3.84 -32.95 -23.80
CA LYS A 97 3.34 -34.31 -24.06
C LYS A 97 1.95 -34.31 -24.70
N ARG A 98 1.66 -35.34 -25.51
CA ARG A 98 0.36 -35.54 -26.19
C ARG A 98 -0.01 -37.02 -26.32
N GLY A 99 -1.30 -37.30 -26.45
CA GLY A 99 -1.81 -38.63 -26.79
C GLY A 99 -1.35 -39.71 -25.82
N GLU A 100 -0.81 -40.81 -26.35
CA GLU A 100 -0.42 -41.98 -25.54
C GLU A 100 0.71 -41.68 -24.55
N GLU A 101 1.71 -40.89 -24.93
CA GLU A 101 2.81 -40.48 -24.05
C GLU A 101 2.29 -39.68 -22.83
N LEU A 102 1.35 -38.76 -23.08
CA LEU A 102 0.68 -38.00 -22.02
C LEU A 102 -0.11 -38.93 -21.09
N ARG A 103 -0.83 -39.91 -21.66
CA ARG A 103 -1.60 -40.89 -20.89
C ARG A 103 -0.70 -41.74 -19.99
N GLN A 104 0.38 -42.29 -20.54
CA GLN A 104 1.32 -43.13 -19.78
C GLN A 104 1.98 -42.34 -18.65
N GLY A 105 2.42 -41.10 -18.93
CA GLY A 105 2.98 -40.22 -17.90
C GLY A 105 1.97 -39.90 -16.79
N ALA A 106 0.72 -39.61 -17.15
CA ALA A 106 -0.34 -39.33 -16.18
C ALA A 106 -0.68 -40.54 -15.31
N ILE A 107 -0.78 -41.74 -15.90
CA ILE A 107 -1.05 -42.98 -15.15
C ILE A 107 0.13 -43.38 -14.26
N TYR A 108 1.36 -43.13 -14.71
CA TYR A 108 2.54 -43.37 -13.88
C TYR A 108 2.54 -42.47 -12.63
N ALA A 109 2.17 -41.19 -12.79
CA ALA A 109 2.07 -40.26 -11.68
C ALA A 109 0.82 -40.49 -10.81
N PHE A 110 -0.29 -40.93 -11.39
CA PHE A 110 -1.59 -41.16 -10.74
C PHE A 110 -2.22 -42.45 -11.29
N PRO A 111 -1.96 -43.62 -10.67
CA PRO A 111 -2.48 -44.90 -11.13
C PRO A 111 -4.02 -44.95 -11.26
N GLU A 112 -4.73 -44.17 -10.45
CA GLU A 112 -6.19 -44.03 -10.42
C GLU A 112 -6.76 -43.45 -11.72
N LEU A 113 -5.94 -42.74 -12.51
CA LEU A 113 -6.33 -42.17 -13.79
C LEU A 113 -6.48 -43.22 -14.91
N ARG A 114 -6.03 -44.46 -14.69
CA ARG A 114 -6.07 -45.53 -15.69
C ARG A 114 -7.46 -45.79 -16.26
N GLU A 115 -8.47 -45.74 -15.39
CA GLU A 115 -9.88 -45.98 -15.75
C GLU A 115 -10.62 -44.68 -16.10
N LYS A 116 -10.05 -43.50 -15.80
CA LYS A 116 -10.67 -42.19 -16.03
C LYS A 116 -10.24 -41.51 -17.33
N LEU A 117 -9.03 -41.79 -17.82
CA LEU A 117 -8.49 -41.13 -19.01
C LEU A 117 -8.80 -41.90 -20.29
N SER A 118 -9.21 -41.16 -21.33
CA SER A 118 -9.34 -41.68 -22.69
C SER A 118 -7.99 -42.22 -23.25
N PRO A 119 -7.98 -43.03 -24.32
CA PRO A 119 -6.75 -43.58 -24.90
C PRO A 119 -5.75 -42.53 -25.42
N LYS A 120 -6.25 -41.35 -25.83
CA LYS A 120 -5.45 -40.22 -26.29
C LYS A 120 -5.97 -38.94 -25.63
N PRO A 121 -5.71 -38.76 -24.33
CA PRO A 121 -6.28 -37.66 -23.58
C PRO A 121 -5.67 -36.33 -24.02
N THR A 122 -6.43 -35.27 -23.79
CA THR A 122 -5.89 -33.91 -23.93
C THR A 122 -5.21 -33.48 -22.63
N GLN A 123 -4.31 -32.49 -22.69
CA GLN A 123 -3.72 -31.93 -21.47
C GLN A 123 -4.78 -31.31 -20.54
N LYS A 124 -5.90 -30.84 -21.11
CA LYS A 124 -7.03 -30.31 -20.33
C LYS A 124 -7.71 -31.44 -19.55
N GLU A 125 -8.02 -32.55 -20.21
CA GLU A 125 -8.63 -33.74 -19.61
C GLU A 125 -7.79 -34.30 -18.46
N VAL A 126 -6.45 -34.37 -18.63
CA VAL A 126 -5.55 -34.80 -17.54
C VAL A 126 -5.57 -33.83 -16.36
N ARG A 127 -5.53 -32.52 -16.61
CA ARG A 127 -5.61 -31.50 -15.55
C ARG A 127 -6.93 -31.59 -14.78
N GLU A 128 -8.04 -31.75 -15.49
CA GLU A 128 -9.38 -31.88 -14.89
C GLU A 128 -9.50 -33.16 -14.06
N ALA A 129 -9.00 -34.29 -14.54
CA ALA A 129 -9.04 -35.55 -13.80
C ALA A 129 -8.16 -35.51 -12.53
N ILE A 130 -6.98 -34.89 -12.58
CA ILE A 130 -6.13 -34.68 -11.39
C ILE A 130 -6.81 -33.72 -10.40
N ALA A 131 -7.46 -32.65 -10.88
CA ALA A 131 -8.21 -31.74 -10.03
C ALA A 131 -9.38 -32.44 -9.32
N GLU A 132 -10.08 -33.34 -10.02
CA GLU A 132 -11.14 -34.16 -9.44
C GLU A 132 -10.61 -35.12 -8.36
N LEU A 133 -9.45 -35.76 -8.58
CA LEU A 133 -8.80 -36.58 -7.56
C LEU A 133 -8.40 -35.74 -6.34
N SER A 134 -7.82 -34.56 -6.56
CA SER A 134 -7.42 -33.61 -5.50
C SER A 134 -8.60 -33.14 -4.64
N ALA A 135 -9.77 -32.94 -5.26
CA ALA A 135 -10.99 -32.52 -4.57
C ALA A 135 -11.57 -33.62 -3.66
N ASN A 136 -11.29 -34.90 -3.95
CA ASN A 136 -11.76 -36.04 -3.17
C ASN A 136 -10.78 -36.51 -2.08
N LEU A 137 -9.64 -35.83 -1.91
CA LEU A 137 -8.68 -36.16 -0.85
C LEU A 137 -9.29 -35.95 0.53
N SER A 138 -8.99 -36.87 1.44
CA SER A 138 -9.44 -36.77 2.83
C SER A 138 -8.73 -35.62 3.56
N PRO A 139 -9.29 -35.10 4.68
CA PRO A 139 -8.64 -34.06 5.46
C PRO A 139 -7.22 -34.42 5.94
N ALA A 140 -6.94 -35.71 6.17
CA ALA A 140 -5.61 -36.20 6.58
C ALA A 140 -4.56 -36.10 5.47
N GLU A 141 -4.98 -36.01 4.21
CA GLU A 141 -4.12 -35.85 3.04
C GLU A 141 -3.92 -34.39 2.66
N ARG A 142 -4.54 -33.46 3.39
CA ARG A 142 -4.41 -32.02 3.18
C ARG A 142 -3.50 -31.38 4.23
N THR A 143 -2.85 -30.30 3.83
CA THR A 143 -1.99 -29.49 4.69
C THR A 143 -2.09 -28.02 4.29
N LYS A 144 -1.65 -27.12 5.17
CA LYS A 144 -1.52 -25.71 4.82
C LYS A 144 -0.31 -25.50 3.92
N GLY A 145 -0.55 -24.94 2.74
CA GLY A 145 0.50 -24.68 1.76
C GLY A 145 0.34 -23.34 1.07
N ASP A 146 1.47 -22.80 0.61
CA ASP A 146 1.52 -21.51 -0.06
C ASP A 146 1.15 -21.67 -1.55
N VAL A 147 0.04 -21.06 -1.95
CA VAL A 147 -0.42 -20.98 -3.34
C VAL A 147 -0.30 -19.55 -3.87
N ASP A 148 -0.11 -19.43 -5.18
CA ASP A 148 -0.03 -18.12 -5.81
C ASP A 148 -1.38 -17.41 -5.72
N LEU A 149 -1.32 -16.08 -5.55
CA LEU A 149 -2.52 -15.25 -5.54
C LEU A 149 -3.24 -15.36 -6.88
N VAL A 150 -4.57 -15.50 -6.84
CA VAL A 150 -5.40 -15.44 -8.05
C VAL A 150 -5.17 -14.10 -8.75
N THR A 151 -5.06 -14.10 -10.08
CA THR A 151 -4.82 -12.89 -10.87
C THR A 151 -5.78 -11.74 -10.49
N GLY A 152 -5.24 -10.58 -10.14
CA GLY A 152 -5.99 -9.38 -9.71
C GLY A 152 -6.30 -9.33 -8.21
N MET A 153 -5.97 -10.37 -7.45
CA MET A 153 -6.14 -10.39 -5.99
C MET A 153 -5.03 -9.61 -5.26
N ASP A 154 -3.90 -9.37 -5.91
CA ASP A 154 -2.77 -8.59 -5.39
C ASP A 154 -3.19 -7.17 -4.98
N LYS A 155 -3.90 -6.45 -5.86
CA LYS A 155 -4.43 -5.11 -5.55
C LYS A 155 -5.54 -5.15 -4.49
N SER A 156 -6.37 -6.19 -4.56
CA SER A 156 -7.50 -6.39 -3.64
C SER A 156 -7.00 -6.59 -2.20
N ILE A 157 -5.97 -7.42 -2.03
CA ILE A 157 -5.35 -7.67 -0.73
C ILE A 157 -4.71 -6.41 -0.20
N GLN A 158 -3.95 -5.67 -1.02
CA GLN A 158 -3.29 -4.44 -0.56
C GLN A 158 -4.25 -3.42 0.05
N ALA A 159 -5.48 -3.31 -0.48
CA ALA A 159 -6.50 -2.42 0.07
C ALA A 159 -7.09 -2.90 1.42
N LEU A 160 -7.05 -4.21 1.68
CA LEU A 160 -7.50 -4.81 2.93
C LEU A 160 -6.42 -4.76 4.02
N LEU A 161 -5.13 -4.79 3.63
CA LEU A 161 -4.04 -4.80 4.58
C LEU A 161 -3.99 -3.48 5.37
N PRO A 162 -3.82 -3.53 6.71
CA PRO A 162 -3.63 -2.33 7.51
C PRO A 162 -2.34 -1.60 7.11
N GLU A 163 -2.35 -0.28 7.25
CA GLU A 163 -1.13 0.50 7.17
C GLU A 163 -0.35 0.36 8.49
N VAL A 164 0.88 -0.14 8.42
CA VAL A 164 1.74 -0.26 9.61
C VAL A 164 2.54 1.02 9.83
N ILE A 165 2.39 1.59 11.02
CA ILE A 165 3.23 2.67 11.52
C ILE A 165 4.23 2.05 12.49
N TYR A 166 5.48 1.95 12.08
CA TYR A 166 6.55 1.42 12.94
C TYR A 166 7.17 2.56 13.76
N ILE A 167 7.15 2.40 15.09
CA ILE A 167 7.75 3.35 16.03
C ILE A 167 8.89 2.62 16.75
N PRO A 168 10.17 2.84 16.38
CA PRO A 168 11.31 2.20 17.02
C PRO A 168 11.53 2.74 18.44
N ALA A 169 11.99 1.88 19.34
CA ALA A 169 12.26 2.27 20.73
C ALA A 169 13.60 3.01 20.94
N VAL A 170 14.54 2.94 19.98
CA VAL A 170 15.96 3.36 20.20
C VAL A 170 16.62 4.03 18.97
N LYS A 171 15.88 4.75 18.13
CA LYS A 171 16.47 5.59 17.06
C LYS A 171 16.16 7.06 17.30
N GLU A 172 16.92 7.95 16.65
CA GLU A 172 16.73 9.40 16.73
C GLU A 172 15.27 9.78 16.47
N LEU A 173 14.52 10.01 17.55
CA LEU A 173 13.11 10.44 17.54
C LEU A 173 12.87 11.61 16.59
N SER A 174 13.92 12.42 16.36
CA SER A 174 13.96 13.55 15.44
C SER A 174 13.51 13.22 14.01
N ASP A 175 13.83 12.03 13.49
CA ASP A 175 13.44 11.63 12.14
C ASP A 175 11.97 11.17 12.07
N ASP A 176 11.49 10.49 13.11
CA ASP A 176 10.10 10.00 13.18
C ASP A 176 9.10 11.11 13.52
N LEU A 177 9.55 12.20 14.15
CA LEU A 177 8.77 13.39 14.49
C LEU A 177 8.72 14.44 13.37
N LYS A 178 9.28 14.15 12.20
CA LYS A 178 9.10 15.00 11.01
C LYS A 178 7.61 15.06 10.65
N THR A 179 7.21 16.14 10.00
CA THR A 179 5.85 16.30 9.46
C THR A 179 5.73 15.78 8.02
N SER A 180 6.79 15.18 7.48
CA SER A 180 6.79 14.58 6.14
C SER A 180 5.91 13.33 6.11
N GLU A 181 5.18 13.13 5.01
CA GLU A 181 4.21 12.02 4.86
C GLU A 181 4.80 10.62 5.07
N SER A 182 6.11 10.45 4.87
CA SER A 182 6.81 9.16 5.06
C SER A 182 7.18 8.85 6.52
N SER A 183 7.13 9.85 7.41
CA SER A 183 7.49 9.68 8.82
C SER A 183 6.30 9.20 9.65
N SER A 184 6.56 8.54 10.77
CA SER A 184 5.49 8.03 11.64
C SER A 184 4.56 9.13 12.14
N PHE A 185 5.10 10.29 12.54
CA PHE A 185 4.26 11.43 12.93
C PHE A 185 3.52 12.06 11.75
N GLY A 186 4.17 12.22 10.60
CA GLY A 186 3.50 12.73 9.39
C GLY A 186 2.34 11.85 8.93
N LYS A 187 2.45 10.51 9.05
CA LYS A 187 1.34 9.59 8.80
C LYS A 187 0.18 9.79 9.77
N LEU A 188 0.47 9.95 11.06
CA LEU A 188 -0.55 10.23 12.07
C LEU A 188 -1.26 11.58 11.80
N LEU A 189 -0.51 12.62 11.40
CA LEU A 189 -1.08 13.89 10.97
C LEU A 189 -1.98 13.73 9.73
N GLY A 190 -1.57 12.90 8.77
CA GLY A 190 -2.38 12.58 7.59
C GLY A 190 -3.69 11.89 7.94
N ILE A 191 -3.68 10.93 8.86
CA ILE A 191 -4.89 10.25 9.35
C ILE A 191 -5.81 11.25 10.05
N LEU A 192 -5.27 12.05 10.97
CA LEU A 192 -6.02 13.11 11.63
C LEU A 192 -6.64 14.06 10.60
N PHE A 193 -5.89 14.42 9.56
CA PHE A 193 -6.35 15.30 8.49
C PHE A 193 -7.55 14.73 7.73
N GLU A 194 -7.45 13.49 7.24
CA GLU A 194 -8.56 12.86 6.50
C GLU A 194 -9.83 12.74 7.37
N GLN A 195 -9.68 12.58 8.69
CA GLN A 195 -10.80 12.57 9.62
C GLN A 195 -11.44 13.96 9.85
N ILE A 196 -10.64 15.04 9.91
CA ILE A 196 -11.17 16.40 10.14
C ILE A 196 -11.62 17.08 8.84
N LYS A 197 -11.12 16.65 7.68
CA LYS A 197 -11.41 17.26 6.37
C LYS A 197 -12.92 17.44 6.09
N PRO A 198 -13.82 16.50 6.40
CA PRO A 198 -15.26 16.71 6.24
C PRO A 198 -15.83 17.82 7.11
N GLN A 199 -15.19 18.14 8.26
CA GLN A 199 -15.60 19.22 9.16
C GLN A 199 -15.06 20.58 8.71
N LEU A 200 -14.15 20.61 7.74
CA LEU A 200 -13.53 21.81 7.18
C LEU A 200 -14.16 22.20 5.84
N SER A 201 -15.43 21.87 5.60
CA SER A 201 -16.13 22.11 4.33
C SER A 201 -16.09 23.57 3.84
N ASP A 202 -15.98 24.52 4.76
CA ASP A 202 -16.02 25.95 4.45
C ASP A 202 -14.63 26.54 4.15
N ILE A 203 -13.57 25.75 4.27
CA ILE A 203 -12.21 26.25 4.19
C ILE A 203 -11.83 26.72 2.78
N ASP A 204 -12.37 26.09 1.74
CA ASP A 204 -12.20 26.55 0.35
C ASP A 204 -12.83 27.93 0.16
N THR A 205 -13.95 28.20 0.83
CA THR A 205 -14.59 29.52 0.83
C THR A 205 -13.71 30.55 1.54
N LEU A 206 -13.14 30.21 2.69
CA LEU A 206 -12.23 31.09 3.43
C LEU A 206 -10.94 31.38 2.65
N PHE A 207 -10.35 30.37 2.01
CA PHE A 207 -9.17 30.55 1.16
C PHE A 207 -9.51 31.36 -0.10
N GLY A 208 -10.68 31.16 -0.68
CA GLY A 208 -11.18 32.00 -1.78
C GLY A 208 -11.32 33.46 -1.37
N GLN A 209 -11.91 33.73 -0.20
CA GLN A 209 -12.01 35.09 0.34
C GLN A 209 -10.63 35.72 0.59
N LEU A 210 -9.73 34.99 1.26
CA LEU A 210 -8.35 35.45 1.48
C LEU A 210 -7.65 35.74 0.16
N ARG A 211 -7.81 34.88 -0.85
CA ARG A 211 -7.25 35.10 -2.19
C ARG A 211 -7.78 36.39 -2.80
N SER A 212 -9.08 36.67 -2.71
CA SER A 212 -9.68 37.89 -3.27
C SER A 212 -9.16 39.18 -2.63
N TYR A 213 -8.75 39.12 -1.35
CA TYR A 213 -8.13 40.25 -0.64
C TYR A 213 -6.68 40.51 -1.05
N LEU A 214 -6.01 39.52 -1.63
CA LEU A 214 -4.59 39.54 -1.92
C LEU A 214 -4.29 39.60 -3.42
N ASN A 215 -5.19 39.09 -4.26
CA ASN A 215 -5.00 38.95 -5.70
C ASN A 215 -6.15 39.59 -6.49
N ALA A 216 -5.83 40.11 -7.68
CA ALA A 216 -6.84 40.48 -8.64
C ALA A 216 -7.40 39.21 -9.31
N GLU A 217 -8.72 39.14 -9.48
CA GLU A 217 -9.39 37.99 -10.08
C GLU A 217 -9.79 38.29 -11.51
N VAL A 218 -9.46 37.39 -12.44
CA VAL A 218 -9.96 37.45 -13.82
C VAL A 218 -11.24 36.62 -13.88
N MET A 219 -12.35 37.27 -14.20
CA MET A 219 -13.65 36.62 -14.34
C MET A 219 -13.76 35.84 -15.66
N PRO A 220 -14.70 34.88 -15.78
CA PRO A 220 -14.86 34.07 -16.99
C PRO A 220 -15.19 34.86 -18.26
N ASP A 221 -15.70 36.08 -18.11
CA ASP A 221 -15.99 37.03 -19.20
C ASP A 221 -14.77 37.87 -19.62
N GLY A 222 -13.60 37.63 -18.99
CA GLY A 222 -12.36 38.37 -19.23
C GLY A 222 -12.28 39.70 -18.48
N SER A 223 -13.29 40.05 -17.68
CA SER A 223 -13.24 41.26 -16.83
C SER A 223 -12.34 41.04 -15.61
N LEU A 224 -11.68 42.10 -15.17
CA LEU A 224 -10.78 42.06 -14.02
C LEU A 224 -11.50 42.62 -12.79
N ALA A 225 -11.74 41.77 -11.80
CA ALA A 225 -12.32 42.11 -10.53
C ALA A 225 -11.20 42.27 -9.49
N ASP A 226 -10.77 43.51 -9.26
CA ASP A 226 -9.77 43.83 -8.24
C ASP A 226 -10.47 44.16 -6.91
N LYS A 227 -10.59 43.16 -6.03
CA LYS A 227 -11.12 43.29 -4.67
C LYS A 227 -10.01 43.28 -3.61
N ARG A 228 -8.76 43.48 -4.02
CA ARG A 228 -7.62 43.47 -3.12
C ARG A 228 -7.73 44.58 -2.08
N LEU A 229 -7.17 44.32 -0.91
CA LEU A 229 -7.03 45.33 0.15
C LEU A 229 -6.20 46.51 -0.36
N ASP A 230 -6.54 47.72 0.11
CA ASP A 230 -5.87 48.94 -0.33
C ASP A 230 -4.38 48.92 -0.03
N GLU A 231 -3.96 48.30 1.07
CA GLU A 231 -2.56 48.12 1.43
C GLU A 231 -1.78 47.31 0.39
N VAL A 232 -2.38 46.26 -0.18
CA VAL A 232 -1.76 45.42 -1.21
C VAL A 232 -1.54 46.25 -2.48
N ARG A 233 -2.55 47.03 -2.86
CA ARG A 233 -2.49 47.92 -4.04
C ARG A 233 -1.45 49.02 -3.87
N GLN A 234 -1.32 49.58 -2.66
CA GLN A 234 -0.32 50.59 -2.35
C GLN A 234 1.10 50.04 -2.46
N ILE A 235 1.36 48.85 -1.92
CA ILE A 235 2.67 48.20 -2.02
C ILE A 235 3.03 47.93 -3.50
N GLU A 236 2.12 47.37 -4.27
CA GLU A 236 2.34 47.12 -5.71
C GLU A 236 2.66 48.41 -6.47
N SER A 237 1.90 49.48 -6.23
CA SER A 237 2.15 50.79 -6.84
C SER A 237 3.49 51.41 -6.44
N LEU A 238 3.91 51.25 -5.17
CA LEU A 238 5.21 51.74 -4.70
C LEU A 238 6.36 50.97 -5.34
N VAL A 239 6.24 49.64 -5.44
CA VAL A 239 7.25 48.79 -6.09
C VAL A 239 7.33 49.14 -7.58
N GLN A 240 6.20 49.28 -8.25
CA GLN A 240 6.16 49.66 -9.65
C GLN A 240 6.80 51.03 -9.90
N GLY A 241 6.45 52.06 -9.12
CA GLY A 241 7.02 53.39 -9.26
C GLY A 241 8.54 53.41 -9.09
N ASN A 242 9.05 52.66 -8.11
CA ASN A 242 10.49 52.50 -7.90
C ASN A 242 11.17 51.76 -9.06
N LEU A 243 10.54 50.73 -9.62
CA LEU A 243 11.10 49.98 -10.74
C LEU A 243 11.11 50.80 -12.04
N GLN A 244 10.06 51.59 -12.28
CA GLN A 244 9.92 52.45 -13.45
C GLN A 244 10.93 53.59 -13.51
N ALA A 245 11.51 53.98 -12.37
CA ALA A 245 12.61 54.93 -12.32
C ALA A 245 13.87 54.43 -13.06
N ALA A 246 14.07 53.10 -13.09
CA ALA A 246 15.18 52.46 -13.81
C ALA A 246 14.76 51.86 -15.15
N PHE A 247 13.50 51.41 -15.29
CA PHE A 247 12.97 50.73 -16.46
C PHE A 247 11.59 51.26 -16.83
N PRO A 248 11.48 52.27 -17.72
CA PRO A 248 10.23 52.99 -17.97
C PRO A 248 9.05 52.11 -18.42
N ASP A 249 9.34 51.03 -19.14
CA ASP A 249 8.32 50.13 -19.69
C ASP A 249 7.98 48.94 -18.75
N ALA A 250 8.55 48.90 -17.53
CA ALA A 250 8.30 47.81 -16.60
C ALA A 250 6.93 47.93 -15.91
N SER A 251 6.22 46.81 -15.80
CA SER A 251 5.01 46.66 -14.99
C SER A 251 5.22 45.58 -13.94
N VAL A 252 4.61 45.75 -12.77
CA VAL A 252 4.74 44.81 -11.64
C VAL A 252 3.35 44.34 -11.25
N SER A 253 3.20 43.04 -11.07
CA SER A 253 2.00 42.41 -10.53
C SER A 253 2.42 41.47 -9.40
N ILE A 254 1.75 41.56 -8.26
CA ILE A 254 1.97 40.66 -7.12
C ILE A 254 0.90 39.59 -7.15
N GLU A 255 1.32 38.32 -7.26
CA GLU A 255 0.45 37.16 -7.13
C GLU A 255 0.85 36.34 -5.91
N ILE A 256 -0.11 36.11 -5.01
CA ILE A 256 0.03 35.28 -3.82
C ILE A 256 -0.74 33.97 -4.07
N PRO A 257 -0.05 32.83 -4.17
CA PRO A 257 -0.71 31.55 -4.43
C PRO A 257 -1.65 31.19 -3.27
N PRO A 258 -2.77 30.49 -3.55
CA PRO A 258 -3.68 30.07 -2.50
C PRO A 258 -2.96 29.14 -1.52
N PRO A 259 -3.19 29.28 -0.21
CA PRO A 259 -2.72 28.29 0.75
C PRO A 259 -3.42 26.96 0.47
N ASP A 260 -2.70 25.88 0.75
CA ASP A 260 -3.25 24.54 0.67
C ASP A 260 -3.29 23.94 2.08
N LEU A 261 -4.35 23.20 2.38
CA LEU A 261 -4.51 22.55 3.68
C LEU A 261 -3.31 21.68 4.06
N LYS A 262 -2.75 20.96 3.09
CA LYS A 262 -1.58 20.09 3.28
C LYS A 262 -0.36 20.92 3.65
N SER A 263 -0.19 22.11 3.05
CA SER A 263 0.95 22.97 3.36
C SER A 263 0.89 23.52 4.78
N ILE A 264 -0.29 23.93 5.24
CA ILE A 264 -0.51 24.41 6.62
C ILE A 264 -0.19 23.30 7.63
N LEU A 265 -0.71 22.08 7.43
CA LEU A 265 -0.49 20.98 8.38
C LEU A 265 0.93 20.43 8.36
N SER A 266 1.59 20.44 7.20
CA SER A 266 3.02 20.09 7.09
C SER A 266 3.93 21.06 7.86
N SER A 267 3.45 22.28 8.14
CA SER A 267 4.16 23.27 8.96
C SER A 267 3.95 23.08 10.48
N ALA A 268 3.16 22.09 10.89
CA ALA A 268 2.89 21.82 12.30
C ALA A 268 4.18 21.66 13.11
N THR A 269 4.23 22.31 14.28
CA THR A 269 5.38 22.23 15.18
C THR A 269 5.02 21.43 16.43
N ILE A 270 5.96 20.59 16.87
CA ILE A 270 5.80 19.80 18.10
C ILE A 270 6.53 20.51 19.23
N THR A 271 5.78 20.89 20.27
CA THR A 271 6.34 21.39 21.53
C THR A 271 6.25 20.33 22.60
N VAL A 272 7.32 20.15 23.36
CA VAL A 272 7.37 19.25 24.52
C VAL A 272 7.52 20.08 25.78
N ASP A 273 6.86 19.64 26.86
CA ASP A 273 6.98 20.22 28.18
C ASP A 273 7.43 19.14 29.17
N ASP A 274 8.65 19.27 29.68
CA ASP A 274 9.30 18.40 30.68
C ASP A 274 9.70 19.22 31.93
N GLY A 275 9.02 20.34 32.15
CA GLY A 275 9.39 21.37 33.13
C GLY A 275 9.73 22.70 32.49
N VAL A 276 10.14 22.70 31.20
CA VAL A 276 10.22 23.90 30.35
C VAL A 276 9.64 23.61 28.98
N ARG A 277 8.66 24.42 28.57
CA ARG A 277 8.06 24.32 27.23
C ARG A 277 9.06 24.74 26.16
N GLY A 278 9.35 23.86 25.21
CA GLY A 278 10.27 24.14 24.10
C GLY A 278 9.98 23.29 22.88
N ALA A 279 10.50 23.69 21.72
CA ALA A 279 10.41 22.88 20.50
C ALA A 279 11.21 21.59 20.68
N PHE A 280 10.73 20.46 20.16
CA PHE A 280 11.44 19.19 20.31
C PHE A 280 12.90 19.25 19.81
N LYS A 281 13.12 19.90 18.67
CA LYS A 281 14.47 20.08 18.08
C LYS A 281 15.47 20.77 19.02
N SER A 282 15.01 21.63 19.93
CA SER A 282 15.88 22.31 20.89
C SER A 282 16.16 21.49 22.16
N LYS A 283 15.45 20.38 22.39
CA LYS A 283 15.64 19.53 23.58
C LYS A 283 16.67 18.42 23.38
N GLY A 284 16.94 18.01 22.14
CA GLY A 284 17.87 16.91 21.82
C GLY A 284 19.34 17.13 22.20
N MET A 285 19.74 18.34 22.62
CA MET A 285 21.09 18.59 23.19
C MET A 285 21.11 18.70 24.71
N ALA A 286 19.96 18.85 25.39
CA ALA A 286 19.92 19.13 26.81
C ALA A 286 19.76 17.88 27.70
N SER A 287 19.30 16.76 27.16
CA SER A 287 19.01 15.54 27.94
C SER A 287 20.06 14.43 27.84
N ALA A 288 21.21 14.67 27.19
CA ALA A 288 22.33 13.71 27.12
C ALA A 288 23.32 13.82 28.30
N GLY A 289 22.96 14.56 29.35
CA GLY A 289 23.80 14.74 30.52
C GLY A 289 22.96 14.78 31.78
N LEU A 290 22.44 13.62 32.21
CA LEU A 290 22.21 13.22 33.60
C LEU A 290 22.00 11.70 33.64
#